data_AF-A0A2E8WL72-F1
#
_entry.id   AF-A0A2E8WL72-F1
#
_cell.length_a   1.000
_cell.length_b   1.000
_cell.length_c   1.000
_cell.angle_alpha   90.00
_cell.angle_beta   90.00
_cell.angle_gamma   90.00
#
_symmetry.space_group_name_H-M   'P 1'
#
loop_
_entity.id
_entity.type
_entity.pdbx_description
1 polymer ?
#
loop_
_entity_poly.entity_id
_entity_poly.type
_entity_poly.pdbx_seq_one_letter_code
_entity_poly.pdbx_strand_id
1 'polypeptide(L)'
;MIGLGDTIQIPQMSERKTGEAKLGIVFERSCKDVYRSSWQDAVAGFMTIIDVTAEDIHRRNQHYLTLCKSFDTFFVSARNPLHLTRSTTW
;
A
#
# COMPACT_ATOMS: atom_id res chain seq x y z
N MET A 1 8.43 3.92 4.61
CA MET A 1 8.10 2.51 4.29
C MET A 1 9.08 1.60 5.01
N ILE A 2 8.61 0.43 5.46
CA ILE A 2 9.44 -0.65 6.01
C ILE A 2 9.05 -1.99 5.38
N GLY A 3 9.90 -3.00 5.53
CA GLY A 3 9.71 -4.33 4.96
C GLY A 3 9.18 -5.38 5.94
N LEU A 4 8.99 -6.60 5.43
CA LEU A 4 8.61 -7.75 6.26
C LEU A 4 9.65 -8.03 7.36
N GLY A 5 9.17 -8.14 8.59
CA GLY A 5 9.96 -8.38 9.80
C GLY A 5 10.41 -7.11 10.52
N ASP A 6 10.25 -5.94 9.90
CA ASP A 6 10.58 -4.67 10.52
C ASP A 6 9.48 -4.25 11.53
N THR A 7 9.85 -3.41 12.49
CA THR A 7 8.96 -2.96 13.56
C THR A 7 8.19 -1.70 13.15
N ILE A 8 6.87 -1.72 13.30
CA ILE A 8 6.01 -0.53 13.19
C ILE A 8 6.21 0.32 14.45
N GLN A 9 6.68 1.56 14.27
CA GLN A 9 6.85 2.55 15.32
C GLN A 9 5.52 3.25 15.59
N ILE A 10 5.05 3.17 16.83
CA ILE A 10 3.76 3.76 17.22
C ILE A 10 3.97 5.21 17.65
N PRO A 11 3.37 6.21 16.97
CA PRO A 11 3.56 7.60 17.32
C PRO A 11 2.86 7.93 18.63
N GLN A 12 3.54 8.68 19.51
CA GLN A 12 3.05 9.05 20.85
C GLN A 12 1.72 9.83 20.81
N MET A 13 1.49 10.61 19.75
CA MET A 13 0.30 11.43 19.56
C MET A 13 -0.97 10.67 19.11
N SER A 14 -0.85 9.36 18.83
CA SER A 14 -1.98 8.52 18.45
C SER A 14 -2.30 7.53 19.55
N GLU A 15 -3.57 7.33 19.82
CA GLU A 15 -4.09 6.42 20.84
C GLU A 15 -4.55 5.08 20.23
N ARG A 16 -5.16 5.10 19.03
CA ARG A 16 -5.71 3.92 18.36
C ARG A 16 -5.25 3.81 16.91
N LYS A 17 -4.80 2.62 16.53
CA LYS A 17 -4.31 2.32 15.18
C LYS A 17 -4.90 1.02 14.67
N THR A 18 -5.04 0.93 13.36
CA THR A 18 -5.42 -0.30 12.66
C THR A 18 -4.46 -0.55 11.51
N GLY A 19 -4.06 -1.80 11.32
CA GLY A 19 -3.37 -2.26 10.13
C GLY A 19 -4.36 -2.90 9.17
N GLU A 20 -4.43 -2.39 7.95
CA GLU A 20 -5.27 -2.96 6.89
C GLU A 20 -4.39 -3.77 5.92
N ALA A 21 -4.60 -5.08 5.84
CA ALA A 21 -3.96 -5.89 4.80
C ALA A 21 -4.56 -5.54 3.43
N LYS A 22 -3.72 -5.19 2.45
CA LYS A 22 -4.15 -4.84 1.09
C LYS A 22 -3.30 -5.51 0.03
N LEU A 23 -3.89 -5.65 -1.16
CA LEU A 23 -3.17 -5.99 -2.39
C LEU A 23 -2.55 -4.72 -2.98
N GLY A 24 -1.22 -4.64 -2.99
CA GLY A 24 -0.46 -3.62 -3.70
C GLY A 24 -0.26 -4.02 -5.16
N ILE A 25 -0.35 -3.03 -6.05
CA ILE A 25 -0.09 -3.17 -7.48
C ILE A 25 1.23 -2.44 -7.79
N VAL A 26 2.17 -3.13 -8.42
CA VAL A 26 3.45 -2.56 -8.84
C VAL A 26 3.40 -2.26 -10.33
N PHE A 27 3.56 -0.99 -10.69
CA PHE A 27 3.59 -0.56 -12.09
C PHE A 27 5.00 -0.73 -12.67
N GLU A 28 5.10 -1.25 -13.90
CA GLU A 28 6.37 -1.43 -14.61
C GLU A 28 6.79 -0.17 -15.37
N ARG A 29 5.81 0.65 -15.75
CA ARG A 29 5.99 1.83 -16.60
C ARG A 29 5.04 2.95 -16.21
N SER A 30 5.45 4.18 -16.50
CA SER A 30 4.54 5.33 -16.47
C SER A 30 3.43 5.12 -17.49
N CYS A 31 2.18 5.32 -17.06
CA CYS A 31 1.01 5.14 -17.92
C CYS A 31 -0.09 6.11 -17.53
N LYS A 32 -0.96 6.44 -18.48
CA LYS A 32 -2.14 7.28 -18.31
C LYS A 32 -3.23 6.79 -19.28
N ASP A 33 -4.49 6.87 -18.88
CA ASP A 33 -5.65 6.53 -19.72
C ASP A 33 -5.56 5.12 -20.35
N VAL A 34 -5.06 4.14 -19.58
CA VAL A 34 -4.88 2.75 -20.03
C VAL A 34 -6.25 2.10 -20.26
N TYR A 35 -6.44 1.49 -21.44
CA TYR A 35 -7.63 0.70 -21.72
C TYR A 35 -7.79 -0.43 -20.71
N ARG A 36 -9.01 -0.64 -20.23
CA ARG A 36 -9.31 -1.69 -19.24
C ARG A 36 -8.87 -3.08 -19.69
N SER A 37 -8.85 -3.38 -20.99
CA SER A 37 -8.36 -4.66 -21.53
C SER A 37 -6.84 -4.82 -21.47
N SER A 38 -6.10 -3.72 -21.40
CA SER A 38 -4.63 -3.68 -21.50
C SER A 38 -3.95 -3.32 -20.18
N TRP A 39 -4.67 -3.36 -19.06
CA TRP A 39 -4.15 -2.98 -17.75
C TRP A 39 -2.90 -3.80 -17.34
N GLN A 40 -2.87 -5.08 -17.73
CA GLN A 40 -1.75 -5.98 -17.41
C GLN A 40 -0.44 -5.51 -18.03
N ASP A 41 -0.49 -4.81 -19.17
CA ASP A 41 0.71 -4.29 -19.83
C ASP A 41 1.36 -3.15 -19.02
N ALA A 42 0.67 -2.56 -18.04
CA ALA A 42 1.21 -1.53 -17.16
C ALA A 42 1.70 -2.08 -15.81
N VAL A 43 1.37 -3.33 -15.47
CA VAL A 43 1.59 -3.92 -14.13
C VAL A 43 2.73 -4.93 -14.18
N ALA A 44 3.79 -4.67 -13.41
CA ALA A 44 4.91 -5.59 -13.23
C ALA A 44 4.54 -6.80 -12.34
N GLY A 45 3.62 -6.58 -11.40
CA GLY A 45 3.21 -7.61 -10.45
C GLY A 45 2.39 -7.06 -9.29
N PHE A 46 2.18 -7.94 -8.31
CA PHE A 46 1.43 -7.65 -7.11
C PHE A 46 2.26 -7.89 -5.87
N MET A 47 1.94 -7.22 -4.77
CA MET A 47 2.59 -7.44 -3.48
C MET A 47 1.58 -7.31 -2.36
N THR A 48 1.86 -7.89 -1.20
CA THR A 48 1.06 -7.60 -0.01
C THR A 48 1.61 -6.35 0.66
N ILE A 49 0.69 -5.51 1.15
CA ILE A 49 1.01 -4.34 1.97
C ILE A 49 0.15 -4.33 3.22
N ILE A 50 0.66 -3.68 4.28
CA ILE A 50 -0.15 -3.27 5.43
C ILE A 50 -0.20 -1.75 5.41
N ASP A 51 -1.41 -1.21 5.27
CA ASP A 51 -1.71 0.22 5.34
C ASP A 51 -2.16 0.53 6.76
N VAL A 52 -1.23 1.07 7.56
CA VAL A 52 -1.48 1.42 8.96
C VAL A 52 -2.11 2.80 9.03
N THR A 53 -3.16 2.92 9.83
CA THR A 53 -3.88 4.18 10.03
C THR A 53 -3.98 4.50 11.53
N ALA A 54 -3.59 5.72 11.91
CA ALA A 54 -3.91 6.32 13.21
C ALA A 54 -5.39 6.76 13.21
N GLU A 55 -6.28 5.83 13.50
CA GLU A 55 -7.74 6.02 13.39
C GLU A 55 -8.26 7.15 14.27
N ASP A 56 -7.67 7.34 15.45
CA ASP A 56 -8.04 8.40 16.36
C ASP A 56 -7.77 9.79 15.76
N ILE A 57 -6.66 9.95 15.02
CA ILE A 57 -6.34 11.17 14.28
C ILE A 57 -7.28 11.35 13.09
N HIS A 58 -7.55 10.27 12.33
CA HIS A 58 -8.47 10.33 11.19
C HIS A 58 -9.90 10.73 11.60
N ARG A 59 -10.36 10.21 12.75
CA ARG A 59 -11.70 10.49 13.29
C ARG A 59 -11.86 11.94 13.73
N ARG A 60 -10.78 12.64 14.12
CA ARG A 60 -10.85 14.07 14.48
C ARG A 60 -11.21 14.94 13.28
N ASN A 61 -10.67 14.62 12.10
CA ASN A 61 -10.96 15.34 10.87
C ASN A 61 -10.61 14.46 9.65
N GLN A 62 -11.58 14.24 8.76
CA GLN A 62 -11.38 13.46 7.54
C GLN A 62 -10.30 14.04 6.62
N HIS A 63 -10.03 15.35 6.69
CA HIS A 63 -8.96 16.01 5.94
C HIS A 63 -7.55 15.62 6.42
N TYR A 64 -7.41 14.93 7.55
CA TYR A 64 -6.13 14.42 8.06
C TYR A 64 -5.71 13.07 7.47
N LEU A 65 -6.33 12.63 6.37
CA LEU A 65 -6.00 11.35 5.74
C LEU A 65 -4.50 11.18 5.46
N THR A 66 -3.84 12.20 4.92
CA THR A 66 -2.39 12.16 4.67
C THR A 66 -1.62 12.01 5.97
N LEU A 67 -1.98 12.75 7.01
CA LEU A 67 -1.30 12.71 8.30
C LEU A 67 -1.46 11.34 8.98
N CYS A 68 -2.69 10.80 9.07
CA CYS A 68 -2.95 9.58 9.83
C CYS A 68 -2.37 8.30 9.20
N LYS A 69 -1.97 8.35 7.91
CA LYS A 69 -1.41 7.23 7.15
C LYS A 69 0.07 7.37 6.81
N SER A 70 0.68 8.53 7.05
CA SER A 70 2.05 8.83 6.61
C SER A 70 3.06 8.95 7.75
N PHE A 71 2.75 8.45 8.94
CA PHE A 71 3.78 8.30 9.97
C PHE A 71 4.90 7.38 9.49
N ASP A 72 6.10 7.59 10.03
CA ASP A 72 7.20 6.68 9.79
C ASP A 72 6.76 5.25 10.08
N THR A 73 7.18 4.32 9.23
CA THR A 73 6.84 2.88 9.27
C THR A 73 5.38 2.48 9.00
N PHE A 74 4.43 3.41 8.77
CA PHE A 74 3.00 3.07 8.55
C PHE A 74 2.66 2.43 7.20
N PHE A 75 3.62 2.40 6.28
CA PHE A 75 3.53 1.65 5.05
C PHE A 75 4.48 0.46 5.11
N VAL A 76 3.92 -0.74 5.26
CA VAL A 76 4.67 -2.00 5.31
C VAL A 76 4.50 -2.74 3.99
N SER A 77 5.59 -3.21 3.43
CA SER A 77 5.62 -3.93 2.15
C SER A 77 6.26 -5.32 2.28
N ALA A 78 5.74 -6.28 1.51
CA ALA A 78 6.52 -7.49 1.21
C ALA A 78 7.80 -7.12 0.43
N ARG A 79 8.88 -7.87 0.65
CA ARG A 79 10.19 -7.57 0.04
C ARG A 79 10.19 -7.74 -1.49
N ASN A 80 9.47 -8.74 -2.00
CA ASN A 80 9.41 -9.06 -3.43
C ASN A 80 7.96 -9.11 -3.90
N PRO A 81 7.61 -8.43 -5.01
CA PRO A 81 6.32 -8.62 -5.65
C PRO A 81 6.25 -10.01 -6.30
N LEU A 82 5.06 -10.60 -6.28
CA LEU A 82 4.66 -11.67 -7.18
C LEU A 82 4.60 -11.08 -8.59
N HIS A 83 5.61 -11.42 -9.40
CA HIS A 83 5.67 -10.99 -10.79
C HIS A 83 4.49 -11.56 -11.58
N LEU A 84 3.86 -10.70 -12.38
CA LEU A 84 2.82 -11.14 -13.30
C LEU A 84 3.48 -11.91 -14.44
N THR A 85 3.53 -13.25 -14.35
CA THR A 85 3.99 -14.07 -15.47
C THR A 85 2.91 -14.07 -16.55
N ARG A 86 3.29 -13.64 -17.76
CA ARG A 86 2.41 -13.66 -18.94
C ARG A 86 2.17 -15.10 -19.39
N SER A 87 1.27 -15.82 -18.73
CA SER A 87 0.65 -17.01 -19.31
C SER A 87 -0.53 -16.54 -20.13
N THR A 88 -0.38 -16.60 -21.45
CA THR A 88 -1.48 -16.43 -22.40
C THR A 88 -2.60 -17.43 -22.06
N THR A 89 -3.85 -17.04 -22.33
CA THR A 89 -5.13 -17.79 -22.21
C THR A 89 -5.79 -17.83 -20.81
N TRP A 90 -6.90 -17.10 -20.70
CA TRP A 90 -8.05 -17.43 -19.84
C TRP A 90 -9.16 -17.98 -20.73
#